data_AF-A0A2G9GYM9-F1
#
_entry.id   AF-A0A2G9GYM9-F1
#
_cell.length_a   1.000
_cell.length_b   1.000
_cell.length_c   1.000
_cell.angle_alpha   90.00
_cell.angle_beta   90.00
_cell.angle_gamma   90.00
#
_symmetry.space_group_name_H-M   'P 1'
#
loop_
_entity.id
_entity.type
_entity.pdbx_description
1 polymer ?
#
loop_
_entity_poly.entity_id
_entity_poly.type
_entity_poly.pdbx_seq_one_letter_code
_entity_poly.pdbx_strand_id
1 'polypeptide(L)'
;MATSDLETKAKEAFIDDHFELAVDLYSQAIALNPNSAELFADRAQANIKLRNFTDAIADANKAIELNPAMAKGYLRKGMACIKLEEYQTAKTALETGASLAPGDSRFTKLIKECDEGIAEEAGELPKQLADKTPTNVVTPQDNLLPANGLSGQGATASSTKPKYRSVGIIPAKCRYDVMSTKIEIRLAKADLIHWTSLEYTRDVAVVQKASAPSGGSQKPAYPSSKPRRVDWDKLEAQVKKEEKEEKLDGDAALNKFFRDIYLGADEDTRRAMSKSFVESNGTVLSTNWKEVGSKKVEGSAPDGMELKKWEY
;
A
#
# COMPACT_ATOMS: atom_id res chain seq x y z
N MET A 1 -33.13 -17.03 19.96
CA MET A 1 -32.80 -15.61 20.27
C MET A 1 -33.27 -14.78 19.09
N ALA A 2 -33.90 -13.63 19.34
CA ALA A 2 -34.28 -12.75 18.25
C ALA A 2 -33.02 -12.12 17.62
N THR A 3 -33.11 -11.73 16.34
CA THR A 3 -32.03 -11.01 15.64
C THR A 3 -31.64 -9.73 16.39
N SER A 4 -32.64 -9.03 16.94
CA SER A 4 -32.47 -7.81 17.74
C SER A 4 -31.63 -8.06 19.00
N ASP A 5 -31.82 -9.20 19.67
CA ASP A 5 -31.10 -9.51 20.92
C ASP A 5 -29.62 -9.79 20.64
N LEU A 6 -29.31 -10.40 19.50
CA LEU A 6 -27.92 -10.65 19.07
C LEU A 6 -27.25 -9.35 18.64
N GLU A 7 -27.99 -8.47 17.95
CA GLU A 7 -27.49 -7.16 17.55
C GLU A 7 -27.16 -6.28 18.76
N THR A 8 -28.01 -6.22 19.79
CA THR A 8 -27.72 -5.45 21.00
C THR A 8 -26.49 -5.99 21.73
N LYS A 9 -26.38 -7.31 21.88
CA LYS A 9 -25.20 -7.95 22.47
C LYS A 9 -23.93 -7.71 21.66
N ALA A 10 -24.03 -7.70 20.33
CA ALA A 10 -22.90 -7.42 19.46
C ALA A 10 -22.42 -5.96 19.62
N LYS A 11 -23.36 -5.01 19.76
CA LYS A 11 -23.06 -3.61 20.05
C LYS A 11 -22.44 -3.42 21.43
N GLU A 12 -22.94 -4.11 22.45
CA GLU A 12 -22.35 -4.13 23.80
C GLU A 12 -20.92 -4.69 23.76
N ALA A 13 -20.71 -5.85 23.15
CA ALA A 13 -19.38 -6.43 22.98
C ALA A 13 -18.43 -5.49 22.21
N PHE A 14 -18.93 -4.75 21.23
CA PHE A 14 -18.15 -3.74 20.51
C PHE A 14 -17.78 -2.54 21.39
N ILE A 15 -18.69 -2.09 22.27
CA ILE A 15 -18.43 -0.99 23.22
C ILE A 15 -17.40 -1.42 24.28
N ASP A 16 -17.44 -2.70 24.68
CA ASP A 16 -16.50 -3.29 25.63
C ASP A 16 -15.16 -3.71 24.99
N ASP A 17 -14.88 -3.27 23.76
CA ASP A 17 -13.68 -3.59 22.95
C ASP A 17 -13.45 -5.10 22.68
N HIS A 18 -14.45 -5.95 22.92
CA HIS A 18 -14.43 -7.39 22.60
C HIS A 18 -14.79 -7.60 21.12
N PHE A 19 -13.93 -7.13 20.21
CA PHE A 19 -14.24 -7.08 18.79
C PHE A 19 -14.41 -8.46 18.12
N GLU A 20 -13.67 -9.48 18.55
CA GLU A 20 -13.83 -10.86 18.04
C GLU A 20 -15.23 -11.40 18.35
N LEU A 21 -15.67 -11.25 19.62
CA LEU A 21 -17.01 -11.63 20.06
C LEU A 21 -18.08 -10.82 19.31
N ALA A 22 -17.84 -9.52 19.07
CA ALA A 22 -18.75 -8.70 18.29
C ALA A 22 -18.92 -9.23 16.85
N VAL A 23 -17.83 -9.62 16.18
CA VAL A 23 -17.89 -10.22 14.83
C VAL A 23 -18.67 -11.53 14.83
N ASP A 24 -18.48 -12.38 15.83
CA ASP A 24 -19.21 -13.65 15.96
C ASP A 24 -20.70 -13.42 16.18
N LEU A 25 -21.06 -12.50 17.07
CA LEU A 25 -22.45 -12.16 17.36
C LEU A 25 -23.13 -11.51 16.14
N TYR A 26 -22.45 -10.62 15.42
CA TYR A 26 -22.96 -10.09 14.15
C TYR A 26 -23.11 -11.17 13.09
N SER A 27 -22.19 -12.13 13.01
CA SER A 27 -22.29 -13.25 12.06
C SER A 27 -23.48 -14.15 12.36
N GLN A 28 -23.76 -14.42 13.64
CA GLN A 28 -24.97 -15.11 14.07
C GLN A 28 -26.25 -14.30 13.73
N ALA A 29 -26.23 -12.98 13.95
CA ALA A 29 -27.36 -12.11 13.61
C ALA A 29 -27.62 -12.08 12.09
N ILE A 30 -26.57 -12.03 11.27
CA ILE A 30 -26.64 -12.07 9.80
C ILE A 30 -27.18 -13.42 9.31
N ALA A 31 -26.81 -14.54 9.96
CA ALA A 31 -27.36 -15.86 9.61
C ALA A 31 -28.88 -15.93 9.80
N LEU A 32 -29.43 -15.17 10.76
CA LEU A 32 -30.86 -15.07 11.00
C LEU A 32 -31.54 -14.01 10.11
N ASN A 33 -30.86 -12.92 9.77
CA ASN A 33 -31.36 -11.87 8.87
C ASN A 33 -30.29 -11.44 7.83
N PRO A 34 -30.19 -12.16 6.70
CA PRO A 34 -29.14 -11.93 5.70
C PRO A 34 -29.34 -10.67 4.85
N ASN A 35 -30.48 -9.98 4.97
CA ASN A 35 -30.81 -8.80 4.18
C ASN A 35 -30.66 -7.48 4.96
N SER A 36 -30.09 -7.52 6.18
CA SER A 36 -29.86 -6.32 6.96
C SER A 36 -28.53 -5.65 6.61
N ALA A 37 -28.60 -4.51 5.92
CA ALA A 37 -27.42 -3.71 5.57
C ALA A 37 -26.65 -3.22 6.81
N GLU A 38 -27.36 -2.88 7.90
CA GLU A 38 -26.75 -2.36 9.13
C GLU A 38 -25.84 -3.40 9.79
N LEU A 39 -26.25 -4.68 9.83
CA LEU A 39 -25.46 -5.75 10.42
C LEU A 39 -24.11 -5.93 9.69
N PHE A 40 -24.12 -5.87 8.35
CA PHE A 40 -22.87 -5.91 7.58
C PHE A 40 -22.01 -4.67 7.84
N ALA A 41 -22.59 -3.46 7.92
CA ALA A 41 -21.83 -2.24 8.19
C ALA A 41 -21.22 -2.20 9.61
N ASP A 42 -21.90 -2.78 10.60
CA ASP A 42 -21.40 -2.86 11.97
C ASP A 42 -20.38 -4.01 12.13
N ARG A 43 -20.56 -5.15 11.45
CA ARG A 43 -19.52 -6.19 11.36
C ARG A 43 -18.26 -5.70 10.67
N ALA A 44 -18.38 -4.94 9.58
CA ALA A 44 -17.26 -4.29 8.91
C ALA A 44 -16.46 -3.40 9.87
N GLN A 45 -17.15 -2.68 10.77
CA GLN A 45 -16.48 -1.85 11.77
C GLN A 45 -15.66 -2.66 12.77
N ALA A 46 -16.22 -3.77 13.25
CA ALA A 46 -15.51 -4.68 14.14
C ALA A 46 -14.29 -5.29 13.43
N ASN A 47 -14.43 -5.69 12.16
CA ASN A 47 -13.32 -6.18 11.34
C ASN A 47 -12.21 -5.13 11.12
N ILE A 48 -12.56 -3.84 10.94
CA ILE A 48 -11.57 -2.75 10.87
C ILE A 48 -10.78 -2.65 12.18
N LYS A 49 -11.43 -2.80 13.34
CA LYS A 49 -10.77 -2.78 14.65
C LYS A 49 -9.82 -3.96 14.84
N LEU A 50 -10.19 -5.13 14.30
CA LEU A 50 -9.35 -6.33 14.27
C LEU A 50 -8.26 -6.32 13.19
N ARG A 51 -8.18 -5.27 12.35
CA ARG A 51 -7.29 -5.18 11.19
C ARG A 51 -7.55 -6.21 10.08
N ASN A 52 -8.74 -6.81 10.06
CA ASN A 52 -9.22 -7.69 9.00
C ASN A 52 -9.83 -6.86 7.86
N PHE A 53 -9.00 -6.09 7.15
CA PHE A 53 -9.47 -5.06 6.21
C PHE A 53 -10.15 -5.65 4.96
N THR A 54 -9.71 -6.80 4.47
CA THR A 54 -10.32 -7.48 3.32
C THR A 54 -11.76 -7.88 3.60
N ASP A 55 -12.01 -8.45 4.77
CA ASP A 55 -13.35 -8.86 5.21
C ASP A 55 -14.22 -7.65 5.51
N ALA A 56 -13.64 -6.58 6.06
CA ALA A 56 -14.34 -5.31 6.22
C ALA A 56 -14.79 -4.70 4.89
N ILE A 57 -13.97 -4.78 3.83
CA ILE A 57 -14.35 -4.31 2.49
C ILE A 57 -15.48 -5.18 1.92
N ALA A 58 -15.40 -6.51 2.07
CA ALA A 58 -16.45 -7.42 1.62
C ALA A 58 -17.79 -7.11 2.31
N ASP A 59 -17.77 -6.93 3.62
CA ASP A 59 -18.95 -6.55 4.41
C ASP A 59 -19.48 -5.17 4.03
N ALA A 60 -18.60 -4.18 3.86
CA ALA A 60 -18.99 -2.84 3.45
C ALA A 60 -19.61 -2.83 2.04
N ASN A 61 -19.06 -3.58 1.09
CA ASN A 61 -19.65 -3.76 -0.24
C ASN A 61 -21.03 -4.43 -0.13
N LYS A 62 -21.17 -5.47 0.70
CA LYS A 62 -22.47 -6.14 0.90
C LYS A 62 -23.51 -5.19 1.50
N ALA A 63 -23.09 -4.36 2.44
CA ALA A 63 -23.92 -3.33 3.04
C ALA A 63 -24.41 -2.30 1.99
N ILE A 64 -23.54 -1.88 1.07
CA ILE A 64 -23.86 -0.97 -0.04
C ILE A 64 -24.78 -1.65 -1.07
N GLU A 65 -24.57 -2.92 -1.38
CA GLU A 65 -25.47 -3.69 -2.27
C GLU A 65 -26.90 -3.75 -1.73
N LEU A 66 -27.03 -3.97 -0.42
CA LEU A 66 -28.33 -4.06 0.25
C LEU A 66 -29.00 -2.68 0.42
N ASN A 67 -28.22 -1.65 0.72
CA ASN A 67 -28.72 -0.28 0.84
C ASN A 67 -27.71 0.74 0.26
N PRO A 68 -27.86 1.11 -1.02
CA PRO A 68 -27.01 2.11 -1.67
C PRO A 68 -27.11 3.52 -1.09
N ALA A 69 -28.16 3.84 -0.33
CA ALA A 69 -28.31 5.14 0.32
C ALA A 69 -27.62 5.22 1.70
N MET A 70 -26.98 4.13 2.15
CA MET A 70 -26.38 4.05 3.47
C MET A 70 -24.96 4.62 3.49
N ALA A 71 -24.81 5.87 3.92
CA ALA A 71 -23.52 6.53 4.07
C ALA A 71 -22.52 5.75 4.95
N LYS A 72 -22.99 5.04 6.00
CA LYS A 72 -22.12 4.22 6.86
C LYS A 72 -21.36 3.14 6.07
N GLY A 73 -21.97 2.50 5.07
CA GLY A 73 -21.33 1.47 4.26
C GLY A 73 -20.13 2.02 3.48
N TYR A 74 -20.31 3.17 2.84
CA TYR A 74 -19.24 3.89 2.15
C TYR A 74 -18.13 4.34 3.10
N LEU A 75 -18.48 4.78 4.31
CA LEU A 75 -17.50 5.14 5.33
C LEU A 75 -16.64 3.95 5.75
N ARG A 76 -17.24 2.78 6.01
CA ARG A 76 -16.49 1.56 6.37
C ARG A 76 -15.57 1.12 5.23
N LYS A 77 -16.07 1.13 3.99
CA LYS A 77 -15.28 0.82 2.80
C LYS A 77 -14.07 1.74 2.67
N GLY A 78 -14.28 3.05 2.76
CA GLY A 78 -13.21 4.04 2.68
C GLY A 78 -12.15 3.85 3.77
N MET A 79 -12.57 3.67 5.02
CA MET A 79 -11.65 3.41 6.14
C MET A 79 -10.83 2.14 5.94
N ALA A 80 -11.44 1.04 5.47
CA ALA A 80 -10.73 -0.21 5.23
C ALA A 80 -9.76 -0.11 4.04
N CYS A 81 -10.14 0.57 2.95
CA CYS A 81 -9.27 0.82 1.79
C CYS A 81 -8.07 1.71 2.16
N ILE A 82 -8.25 2.76 2.99
CA ILE A 82 -7.14 3.58 3.49
C ILE A 82 -6.12 2.71 4.24
N LYS A 83 -6.59 1.77 5.07
CA LYS A 83 -5.69 0.87 5.80
C LYS A 83 -4.99 -0.17 4.93
N LEU A 84 -5.45 -0.36 3.68
CA LEU A 84 -4.78 -1.14 2.65
C LEU A 84 -3.99 -0.27 1.66
N GLU A 85 -3.87 1.03 1.92
CA GLU A 85 -3.20 2.01 1.03
C GLU A 85 -3.84 2.14 -0.36
N GLU A 86 -5.10 1.69 -0.51
CA GLU A 86 -5.88 1.86 -1.73
C GLU A 86 -6.59 3.23 -1.76
N TYR A 87 -5.81 4.31 -1.71
CA TYR A 87 -6.31 5.67 -1.51
C TYR A 87 -7.26 6.15 -2.61
N GLN A 88 -7.03 5.76 -3.87
CA GLN A 88 -7.91 6.15 -4.99
C GLN A 88 -9.30 5.53 -4.86
N THR A 89 -9.36 4.23 -4.52
CA THR A 89 -10.63 3.52 -4.27
C THR A 89 -11.33 4.08 -3.05
N ALA A 90 -10.58 4.34 -1.97
CA ALA A 90 -11.11 4.95 -0.76
C ALA A 90 -11.76 6.31 -1.03
N LYS A 91 -11.06 7.20 -1.75
CA LYS A 91 -11.55 8.55 -2.07
C LYS A 91 -12.90 8.50 -2.81
N THR A 92 -13.02 7.69 -3.85
CA THR A 92 -14.29 7.58 -4.62
C THR A 92 -15.45 7.06 -3.75
N ALA A 93 -15.18 6.08 -2.88
CA ALA A 93 -16.18 5.59 -1.93
C ALA A 93 -16.57 6.66 -0.90
N LEU A 94 -15.61 7.45 -0.42
CA LEU A 94 -15.88 8.51 0.55
C LEU A 94 -16.61 9.71 -0.07
N GLU A 95 -16.32 10.08 -1.32
CA GLU A 95 -17.03 11.15 -2.05
C GLU A 95 -18.50 10.80 -2.30
N THR A 96 -18.76 9.54 -2.67
CA THR A 96 -20.14 9.03 -2.81
C THR A 96 -20.86 9.01 -1.46
N GLY A 97 -20.19 8.56 -0.39
CA GLY A 97 -20.72 8.65 0.98
C GLY A 97 -20.98 10.08 1.47
N ALA A 98 -20.09 11.02 1.17
CA ALA A 98 -20.22 12.43 1.52
C ALA A 98 -21.42 13.09 0.83
N SER A 99 -21.70 12.69 -0.43
CA SER A 99 -22.87 13.17 -1.16
C SER A 99 -24.19 12.72 -0.52
N LEU A 100 -24.19 11.54 0.13
CA LEU A 100 -25.35 11.02 0.87
C LEU A 100 -25.50 11.66 2.26
N ALA A 101 -24.39 12.03 2.91
CA ALA A 101 -24.37 12.62 4.25
C ALA A 101 -23.41 13.83 4.34
N PRO A 102 -23.77 14.99 3.75
CA PRO A 102 -22.88 16.15 3.61
C PRO A 102 -22.53 16.85 4.94
N GLY A 103 -23.22 16.53 6.03
CA GLY A 103 -22.93 17.07 7.37
C GLY A 103 -21.87 16.29 8.16
N ASP A 104 -21.44 15.13 7.69
CA ASP A 104 -20.52 14.28 8.43
C ASP A 104 -19.05 14.62 8.14
N SER A 105 -18.42 15.29 9.11
CA SER A 105 -17.00 15.68 9.04
C SER A 105 -16.01 14.52 8.90
N ARG A 106 -16.42 13.27 9.13
CA ARG A 106 -15.56 12.10 8.96
C ARG A 106 -15.18 11.92 7.49
N PHE A 107 -16.12 12.14 6.56
CA PHE A 107 -15.82 12.01 5.13
C PHE A 107 -14.78 13.03 4.67
N THR A 108 -14.94 14.30 5.05
CA THR A 108 -14.01 15.36 4.62
C THR A 108 -12.60 15.12 5.16
N LYS A 109 -12.48 14.65 6.41
CA LYS A 109 -11.18 14.27 7.00
C LYS A 109 -10.53 13.10 6.27
N LEU A 110 -11.27 12.02 6.02
CA LEU A 110 -10.74 10.83 5.36
C LEU A 110 -10.44 11.08 3.87
N ILE A 111 -11.21 11.94 3.19
CA ILE A 111 -10.90 12.36 1.81
C ILE A 111 -9.59 13.14 1.79
N LYS A 112 -9.36 14.05 2.76
CA LYS A 112 -8.08 14.76 2.90
C LYS A 112 -6.91 13.80 3.14
N GLU A 113 -7.09 12.80 4.00
CA GLU A 113 -6.10 11.74 4.24
C GLU A 113 -5.80 10.94 2.96
N CYS A 114 -6.83 10.63 2.15
CA CYS A 114 -6.62 10.00 0.85
C CYS A 114 -5.85 10.90 -0.13
N ASP A 115 -6.15 12.19 -0.16
CA ASP A 115 -5.46 13.15 -1.03
C ASP A 115 -3.98 13.31 -0.66
N GLU A 116 -3.67 13.30 0.65
CA GLU A 116 -2.29 13.30 1.17
C GLU A 116 -1.57 12.00 0.77
N GLY A 117 -2.18 10.83 0.98
CA GLY A 117 -1.59 9.54 0.57
C GLY A 117 -1.35 9.41 -0.94
N ILE A 118 -2.27 9.92 -1.78
CA ILE A 118 -2.08 9.96 -3.24
C ILE A 118 -0.94 10.91 -3.62
N ALA A 119 -0.78 12.04 -2.93
CA ALA A 119 0.30 12.99 -3.18
C ALA A 119 1.67 12.42 -2.77
N GLU A 120 1.73 11.67 -1.68
CA GLU A 120 2.92 10.94 -1.25
C GLU A 120 3.31 9.84 -2.25
N GLU A 121 2.35 9.00 -2.67
CA GLU A 121 2.58 7.96 -3.70
C GLU A 121 3.03 8.58 -5.04
N ALA A 122 2.44 9.71 -5.43
CA ALA A 122 2.85 10.45 -6.63
C ALA A 122 4.21 11.15 -6.48
N GLY A 123 4.60 11.50 -5.26
CA GLY A 123 5.91 12.06 -4.92
C GLY A 123 7.03 11.01 -4.87
N GLU A 124 6.70 9.77 -4.51
CA GLU A 124 7.61 8.62 -4.48
C GLU A 124 7.87 8.01 -5.88
N LEU A 125 7.04 8.31 -6.88
CA LEU A 125 7.25 7.86 -8.26
C LEU A 125 8.09 8.85 -9.08
N PRO A 126 9.28 8.41 -9.52
CA PRO A 126 9.52 8.42 -10.97
C PRO A 126 10.08 7.07 -11.43
N LYS A 127 9.18 6.19 -11.88
CA LYS A 127 9.38 5.20 -12.96
C LYS A 127 8.17 4.27 -12.99
N GLN A 128 7.09 4.67 -13.64
CA GLN A 128 6.45 3.87 -14.71
C GLN A 128 5.15 4.54 -15.18
N LEU A 129 5.18 4.90 -16.46
CA LEU A 129 4.03 5.13 -17.35
C LEU A 129 3.05 6.28 -17.00
N ALA A 130 3.52 7.50 -17.27
CA ALA A 130 2.75 8.45 -18.06
C ALA A 130 2.86 8.03 -19.56
N ASP A 131 1.93 8.23 -20.48
CA ASP A 131 0.74 9.06 -20.49
C ASP A 131 -0.15 8.64 -21.67
N LYS A 132 -1.35 9.19 -21.65
CA LYS A 132 -2.54 9.01 -22.49
C LYS A 132 -2.38 9.46 -23.96
N THR A 133 -3.36 9.00 -24.74
CA THR A 133 -3.89 9.52 -26.03
C THR A 133 -3.84 11.05 -26.21
N PRO A 134 -3.85 11.57 -27.46
CA PRO A 134 -5.11 12.14 -27.97
C PRO A 134 -5.40 12.01 -29.50
N THR A 135 -6.68 11.77 -29.80
CA THR A 135 -7.63 12.45 -30.72
C THR A 135 -7.20 13.11 -32.05
N ASN A 136 -7.78 12.66 -33.18
CA ASN A 136 -8.57 13.47 -34.16
C ASN A 136 -9.09 12.59 -35.33
N VAL A 137 -10.42 12.44 -35.52
CA VAL A 137 -11.33 13.15 -36.47
C VAL A 137 -11.13 12.79 -37.95
N VAL A 138 -12.18 12.19 -38.58
CA VAL A 138 -12.76 12.44 -39.93
C VAL A 138 -13.51 11.18 -40.45
N THR A 139 -14.84 11.30 -40.60
CA THR A 139 -15.80 10.52 -41.44
C THR A 139 -15.79 11.12 -42.87
N PRO A 140 -16.44 10.56 -43.95
CA PRO A 140 -17.29 9.36 -44.13
C PRO A 140 -16.83 8.51 -45.37
N GLN A 141 -17.44 7.42 -45.86
CA GLN A 141 -18.81 7.21 -46.36
C GLN A 141 -18.95 5.76 -46.92
N ASP A 142 -20.20 5.29 -46.99
CA ASP A 142 -20.78 4.36 -47.99
C ASP A 142 -20.54 2.82 -47.94
N ASN A 143 -21.61 2.12 -47.53
CA ASN A 143 -22.46 1.27 -48.38
C ASN A 143 -22.76 -0.17 -47.88
N LEU A 144 -24.05 -0.34 -47.56
CA LEU A 144 -24.95 -1.42 -47.98
C LEU A 144 -24.91 -2.80 -47.27
N LEU A 145 -25.93 -2.95 -46.41
CA LEU A 145 -26.77 -4.12 -46.06
C LEU A 145 -27.13 -5.05 -47.25
N PRO A 146 -27.89 -6.19 -47.07
CA PRO A 146 -28.47 -6.80 -45.85
C PRO A 146 -28.38 -8.35 -45.77
N ALA A 147 -28.84 -8.92 -44.64
CA ALA A 147 -30.01 -9.83 -44.55
C ALA A 147 -29.84 -11.13 -43.72
N ASN A 148 -30.77 -11.28 -42.77
CA ASN A 148 -31.38 -12.51 -42.21
C ASN A 148 -30.48 -13.52 -41.47
N GLY A 149 -30.87 -14.10 -40.33
CA GLY A 149 -32.10 -14.10 -39.53
C GLY A 149 -32.02 -15.25 -38.52
N LEU A 150 -32.67 -15.08 -37.34
CA LEU A 150 -33.35 -16.07 -36.47
C LEU A 150 -32.75 -17.50 -36.38
N SER A 151 -32.59 -18.22 -35.27
CA SER A 151 -33.10 -18.22 -33.89
C SER A 151 -32.76 -19.64 -33.38
N GLY A 152 -32.70 -19.88 -32.06
CA GLY A 152 -32.82 -21.25 -31.53
C GLY A 152 -31.85 -21.61 -30.41
N GLN A 153 -32.37 -21.64 -29.19
CA GLN A 153 -31.72 -22.13 -27.98
C GLN A 153 -31.67 -23.68 -27.93
N GLY A 154 -30.70 -24.22 -27.20
CA GLY A 154 -30.68 -25.60 -26.74
C GLY A 154 -29.52 -25.84 -25.77
N ALA A 155 -29.83 -26.08 -24.50
CA ALA A 155 -28.93 -26.09 -23.36
C ALA A 155 -28.12 -27.39 -23.18
N THR A 156 -26.91 -27.30 -22.62
CA THR A 156 -26.32 -28.34 -21.75
C THR A 156 -25.31 -27.72 -20.77
N ALA A 157 -25.40 -28.11 -19.50
CA ALA A 157 -24.52 -27.69 -18.40
C ALA A 157 -23.06 -28.15 -18.60
N SER A 158 -22.08 -27.30 -18.24
CA SER A 158 -20.74 -27.78 -17.89
C SER A 158 -19.94 -26.78 -17.04
N SER A 159 -19.58 -27.22 -15.83
CA SER A 159 -18.28 -27.04 -15.16
C SER A 159 -17.48 -25.75 -15.44
N THR A 160 -17.38 -24.91 -14.41
CA THR A 160 -16.41 -23.81 -14.32
C THR A 160 -14.98 -24.36 -14.35
N LYS A 161 -14.36 -24.28 -15.52
CA LYS A 161 -12.90 -24.32 -15.68
C LYS A 161 -12.44 -22.96 -16.22
N PRO A 162 -11.29 -22.44 -15.78
CA PRO A 162 -10.74 -21.20 -16.33
C PRO A 162 -10.55 -21.36 -17.84
N LYS A 163 -11.22 -20.50 -18.62
CA LYS A 163 -11.09 -20.41 -20.07
C LYS A 163 -9.72 -19.82 -20.42
N TYR A 164 -8.66 -20.60 -20.28
CA TYR A 164 -7.41 -20.27 -20.95
C TYR A 164 -7.65 -20.37 -22.46
N ARG A 165 -7.47 -19.26 -23.19
CA ARG A 165 -7.52 -19.27 -24.65
C ARG A 165 -6.42 -20.20 -25.16
N SER A 166 -6.78 -21.24 -25.91
CA SER A 166 -5.81 -22.10 -26.58
C SER A 166 -5.11 -21.27 -27.66
N VAL A 167 -3.85 -20.90 -27.41
CA VAL A 167 -3.01 -20.25 -28.43
C VAL A 167 -2.52 -21.35 -29.37
N GLY A 168 -2.87 -21.26 -30.64
CA GLY A 168 -2.35 -22.17 -31.66
C GLY A 168 -0.82 -22.10 -31.73
N ILE A 169 -0.15 -23.24 -31.90
CA ILE A 169 1.30 -23.34 -32.07
C ILE A 169 1.57 -23.66 -33.54
N ILE A 170 2.59 -23.04 -34.14
CA ILE A 170 3.04 -23.40 -35.50
C ILE A 170 4.10 -24.49 -35.38
N PRO A 171 3.79 -25.76 -35.70
CA PRO A 171 4.71 -26.87 -35.47
C PRO A 171 6.02 -26.72 -36.27
N ALA A 172 5.95 -26.15 -37.48
CA ALA A 172 7.09 -25.95 -38.36
C ALA A 172 8.17 -24.97 -37.83
N LYS A 173 7.86 -24.15 -36.82
CA LYS A 173 8.79 -23.19 -36.21
C LYS A 173 9.19 -23.57 -34.78
N CYS A 174 8.75 -24.73 -34.30
CA CYS A 174 9.13 -25.24 -32.99
C CYS A 174 10.44 -26.01 -33.08
N ARG A 175 11.29 -25.87 -32.07
CA ARG A 175 12.53 -26.66 -31.95
C ARG A 175 12.66 -27.21 -30.55
N TYR A 176 13.24 -28.39 -30.43
CA TYR A 176 13.62 -28.96 -29.15
C TYR A 176 15.08 -29.39 -29.19
N ASP A 177 15.74 -29.29 -28.04
CA ASP A 177 17.12 -29.74 -27.84
C ASP A 177 17.18 -30.58 -26.57
N VAL A 178 17.81 -31.75 -26.66
CA VAL A 178 17.86 -32.74 -25.59
C VAL A 178 19.31 -32.90 -25.16
N MET A 179 19.62 -32.38 -23.97
CA MET A 179 20.90 -32.56 -23.31
C MET A 179 20.80 -33.67 -22.26
N SER A 180 21.94 -34.10 -21.71
CA SER A 180 22.00 -35.16 -20.69
C SER A 180 21.26 -34.82 -19.39
N THR A 181 21.08 -33.54 -19.07
CA THR A 181 20.45 -33.07 -17.82
C THR A 181 19.24 -32.14 -18.03
N LYS A 182 18.95 -31.73 -19.28
CA LYS A 182 17.90 -30.76 -19.58
C LYS A 182 17.31 -30.97 -20.97
N ILE A 183 16.00 -30.81 -21.07
CA ILE A 183 15.30 -30.71 -22.34
C ILE A 183 14.83 -29.27 -22.51
N GLU A 184 15.26 -28.61 -23.59
CA GLU A 184 14.76 -27.30 -23.99
C GLU A 184 13.74 -27.45 -25.10
N ILE A 185 12.51 -26.97 -24.88
CA ILE A 185 11.47 -26.94 -25.92
C ILE A 185 11.13 -25.48 -26.19
N ARG A 186 11.29 -25.05 -27.44
CA ARG A 186 10.90 -23.71 -27.91
C ARG A 186 9.71 -23.83 -28.84
N LEU A 187 8.56 -23.34 -28.37
CA LEU A 187 7.30 -23.35 -29.11
C LEU A 187 7.03 -21.98 -29.73
N ALA A 188 6.76 -21.95 -31.03
CA ALA A 188 6.41 -20.73 -31.74
C ALA A 188 4.89 -20.53 -31.75
N LYS A 189 4.41 -19.42 -31.18
CA LYS A 189 2.98 -19.05 -31.16
C LYS A 189 2.52 -18.67 -32.57
N ALA A 190 1.30 -19.09 -32.95
CA ALA A 190 0.68 -18.78 -34.24
C ALA A 190 0.23 -17.32 -34.32
N ASP A 191 -0.35 -16.81 -33.24
CA ASP A 191 -0.69 -15.40 -33.10
C ASP A 191 0.37 -14.70 -32.25
N LEU A 192 0.97 -13.62 -32.76
CA LEU A 192 1.80 -12.70 -31.97
C LEU A 192 0.88 -11.87 -31.04
N ILE A 193 0.35 -12.51 -30.00
CA ILE A 193 -0.45 -11.83 -28.97
C ILE A 193 0.51 -11.26 -27.94
N HIS A 194 0.56 -9.93 -27.83
CA HIS A 194 1.11 -9.25 -26.68
C HIS A 194 0.00 -9.10 -25.64
N TRP A 195 0.24 -9.60 -24.42
CA TRP A 195 -0.73 -9.49 -23.33
C TRP A 195 -0.61 -8.09 -22.73
N THR A 196 -1.61 -7.26 -22.92
CA THR A 196 -1.70 -5.92 -22.33
C THR A 196 -2.48 -5.91 -21.02
N SER A 197 -3.12 -7.01 -20.66
CA SER A 197 -3.83 -7.22 -19.40
C SER A 197 -3.81 -8.71 -19.02
N LEU A 198 -3.83 -9.01 -17.72
CA LEU A 198 -3.85 -10.36 -17.16
C LEU A 198 -5.27 -10.98 -17.19
N GLU A 199 -6.30 -10.14 -17.25
CA GLU A 199 -7.70 -10.57 -17.21
C GLU A 199 -8.32 -10.67 -18.61
N TYR A 200 -9.18 -11.67 -18.80
CA TYR A 200 -9.86 -11.91 -20.07
C TYR A 200 -11.06 -10.98 -20.25
N THR A 201 -10.95 -9.99 -21.15
CA THR A 201 -12.07 -9.21 -21.67
C THR A 201 -12.45 -9.71 -23.08
N ARG A 202 -13.75 -9.79 -23.36
CA ARG A 202 -14.32 -10.44 -24.57
C ARG A 202 -14.02 -9.70 -25.87
N ASP A 203 -13.55 -8.45 -25.78
CA ASP A 203 -13.27 -7.58 -26.91
C ASP A 203 -11.76 -7.33 -27.02
N VAL A 204 -11.10 -8.08 -27.90
CA VAL A 204 -9.70 -7.83 -28.27
C VAL A 204 -9.63 -7.56 -29.77
N ALA A 205 -9.61 -6.28 -30.14
CA ALA A 205 -9.11 -5.86 -31.44
C ALA A 205 -7.58 -5.96 -31.42
N VAL A 206 -7.04 -6.97 -32.09
CA VAL A 206 -5.60 -7.19 -32.23
C VAL A 206 -5.03 -6.18 -33.22
N VAL A 207 -4.27 -5.19 -32.77
CA VAL A 207 -3.46 -4.34 -33.67
C VAL A 207 -2.18 -5.12 -34.02
N GLN A 208 -2.12 -5.64 -35.25
CA GLN A 208 -0.88 -6.18 -35.82
C GLN A 208 0.05 -5.01 -36.17
N LYS A 209 1.27 -5.01 -35.63
CA LYS A 209 2.32 -4.05 -36.04
C LYS A 209 2.90 -4.52 -37.38
N ALA A 210 2.77 -3.68 -38.41
CA ALA A 210 3.38 -3.90 -39.71
C ALA A 210 4.92 -3.90 -39.60
N SER A 211 5.54 -4.85 -40.32
CA SER A 211 6.99 -4.92 -40.53
C SER A 211 7.43 -3.79 -41.46
N ALA A 212 8.24 -2.85 -40.96
CA ALA A 212 8.87 -1.83 -41.81
C ALA A 212 10.18 -2.37 -42.42
N PRO A 213 10.49 -2.08 -43.70
CA PRO A 213 11.74 -2.48 -44.32
C PRO A 213 12.90 -1.60 -43.84
N SER A 214 14.10 -2.18 -43.83
CA SER A 214 15.35 -1.51 -43.46
C SER A 214 15.74 -0.42 -44.45
N GLY A 215 16.04 0.78 -43.95
CA GLY A 215 16.73 1.81 -44.72
C GLY A 215 16.91 3.10 -43.93
N GLY A 216 18.15 3.46 -43.61
CA GLY A 216 18.53 4.81 -43.15
C GLY A 216 18.98 4.90 -41.70
N SER A 217 20.30 4.98 -41.48
CA SER A 217 20.93 5.31 -40.22
C SER A 217 20.68 6.78 -39.82
N GLN A 218 19.83 7.02 -38.84
CA GLN A 218 19.86 8.23 -38.01
C GLN A 218 19.81 7.84 -36.54
N LYS A 219 20.82 8.27 -35.76
CA LYS A 219 20.83 8.13 -34.30
C LYS A 219 19.63 8.90 -33.73
N PRO A 220 18.80 8.30 -32.86
CA PRO A 220 17.74 9.04 -32.19
C PRO A 220 18.38 10.06 -31.24
N ALA A 221 18.15 11.34 -31.48
CA ALA A 221 18.41 12.41 -30.52
C ALA A 221 17.30 12.39 -29.46
N TYR A 222 17.71 12.37 -28.20
CA TYR A 222 16.83 12.29 -27.03
C TYR A 222 15.99 13.58 -26.88
N PRO A 223 14.69 13.51 -26.57
CA PRO A 223 13.89 14.71 -26.36
C PRO A 223 14.24 15.32 -25.00
N SER A 224 14.97 16.44 -25.00
CA SER A 224 15.23 17.26 -23.80
C SER A 224 13.91 17.81 -23.26
N SER A 225 13.48 17.31 -22.10
CA SER A 225 12.18 17.64 -21.51
C SER A 225 12.27 18.74 -20.44
N LYS A 226 11.55 19.84 -20.72
CA LYS A 226 10.84 20.79 -19.82
C LYS A 226 11.43 22.22 -19.63
N PRO A 227 10.53 23.24 -19.53
CA PRO A 227 10.87 24.67 -19.50
C PRO A 227 10.99 25.27 -18.07
N ARG A 228 11.09 24.47 -17.01
CA ARG A 228 11.27 24.98 -15.64
C ARG A 228 12.52 24.40 -14.99
N ARG A 229 13.40 25.31 -14.59
CA ARG A 229 14.62 25.04 -13.84
C ARG A 229 14.22 24.79 -12.38
N VAL A 230 14.47 23.58 -11.88
CA VAL A 230 14.38 23.29 -10.44
C VAL A 230 15.70 23.75 -9.82
N ASP A 231 15.64 24.68 -8.88
CA ASP A 231 16.83 25.11 -8.14
C ASP A 231 17.12 24.12 -7.01
N TRP A 232 18.00 23.17 -7.33
CA TRP A 232 18.45 22.12 -6.42
C TRP A 232 19.14 22.66 -5.17
N ASP A 233 19.81 23.81 -5.27
CA ASP A 233 20.46 24.48 -4.14
C ASP A 233 19.45 24.87 -3.04
N LYS A 234 18.22 25.22 -3.43
CA LYS A 234 17.14 25.57 -2.49
C LYS A 234 16.58 24.34 -1.79
N LEU A 235 16.49 23.22 -2.50
CA LEU A 235 16.03 21.95 -1.97
C LEU A 235 17.05 21.38 -0.97
N GLU A 236 18.34 21.43 -1.30
CA GLU A 236 19.43 21.00 -0.40
C GLU A 236 19.45 21.85 0.87
N ALA A 237 19.27 23.18 0.74
CA ALA A 237 19.20 24.08 1.89
C ALA A 237 17.99 23.80 2.80
N GLN A 238 16.87 23.35 2.23
CA GLN A 238 15.67 23.02 2.99
C GLN A 238 15.81 21.69 3.73
N VAL A 239 16.32 20.64 3.07
CA VAL A 239 16.62 19.34 3.70
C VAL A 239 17.62 19.51 4.85
N LYS A 240 18.69 20.29 4.63
CA LYS A 240 19.70 20.56 5.66
C LYS A 240 19.19 21.40 6.83
N LYS A 241 18.07 22.11 6.65
CA LYS A 241 17.38 22.84 7.71
C LYS A 241 16.47 21.91 8.50
N GLU A 242 15.73 21.04 7.82
CA GLU A 242 14.88 20.01 8.43
C GLU A 242 15.72 18.99 9.23
N GLU A 243 16.87 18.55 8.72
CA GLU A 243 17.84 17.70 9.45
C GLU A 243 18.43 18.38 10.70
N LYS A 244 18.46 19.71 10.75
CA LYS A 244 18.88 20.46 11.94
C LYS A 244 17.76 20.68 12.94
N GLU A 245 16.51 20.69 12.48
CA GLU A 245 15.31 20.91 13.29
C GLU A 245 14.69 19.60 13.81
N GLU A 246 15.01 18.44 13.22
CA GLU A 246 14.83 17.14 13.86
C GLU A 246 15.72 17.06 15.11
N LYS A 247 15.14 17.47 16.23
CA LYS A 247 15.63 17.16 17.56
C LYS A 247 15.66 15.64 17.67
N LEU A 248 16.83 15.05 17.47
CA LEU A 248 17.14 13.68 17.87
C LEU A 248 16.61 13.54 19.31
N ASP A 249 15.56 12.77 19.55
CA ASP A 249 14.99 12.59 20.89
C ASP A 249 15.37 11.21 21.42
N GLY A 250 15.83 11.15 22.66
CA GLY A 250 16.39 9.94 23.29
C GLY A 250 17.92 9.83 23.25
N ASP A 251 18.43 8.59 23.18
CA ASP A 251 19.87 8.28 23.37
C ASP A 251 20.79 8.93 22.32
N ALA A 252 20.27 9.22 21.11
CA ALA A 252 21.02 9.88 20.05
C ALA A 252 21.31 11.36 20.37
N ALA A 253 20.38 12.07 21.00
CA ALA A 253 20.60 13.43 21.50
C ALA A 253 21.66 13.44 22.60
N LEU A 254 21.58 12.47 23.52
CA LEU A 254 22.47 12.36 24.64
C LEU A 254 23.91 12.04 24.19
N ASN A 255 24.05 11.12 23.24
CA ASN A 255 25.34 10.81 22.62
C ASN A 255 25.92 12.01 21.86
N LYS A 256 25.09 12.79 21.17
CA LYS A 256 25.54 14.04 20.53
C LYS A 256 26.00 15.07 21.56
N PHE A 257 25.26 15.23 22.65
CA PHE A 257 25.63 16.09 23.77
C PHE A 257 26.99 15.72 24.38
N PHE A 258 27.26 14.43 24.60
CA PHE A 258 28.56 13.98 25.11
C PHE A 258 29.71 14.22 24.12
N ARG A 259 29.47 14.05 22.82
CA ARG A 259 30.46 14.37 21.79
C ARG A 259 30.81 15.85 21.79
N ASP A 260 29.80 16.71 21.91
CA ASP A 260 30.00 18.16 21.92
C ASP A 260 30.81 18.59 23.17
N ILE A 261 30.54 18.01 24.34
CA ILE A 261 31.35 18.27 25.54
C ILE A 261 32.78 17.78 25.35
N TYR A 262 33.01 16.58 24.81
CA TYR A 262 34.36 16.03 24.61
C TYR A 262 35.22 16.84 23.63
N LEU A 263 34.57 17.40 22.60
CA LEU A 263 35.20 18.27 21.60
C LEU A 263 35.55 19.64 22.18
N GLY A 264 34.68 20.22 23.01
CA GLY A 264 34.92 21.51 23.68
C GLY A 264 35.74 21.44 24.97
N ALA A 265 36.07 20.24 25.43
CA ALA A 265 36.72 19.97 26.71
C ALA A 265 38.24 20.18 26.70
N ASP A 266 38.77 20.68 27.81
CA ASP A 266 40.21 20.67 28.13
C ASP A 266 40.71 19.24 28.30
N GLU A 267 42.00 19.00 28.06
CA GLU A 267 42.58 17.64 28.04
C GLU A 267 42.40 16.89 29.36
N ASP A 268 42.45 17.58 30.51
CA ASP A 268 42.18 17.00 31.82
C ASP A 268 40.72 16.51 31.97
N THR A 269 39.77 17.27 31.42
CA THR A 269 38.34 16.87 31.45
C THR A 269 38.08 15.70 30.51
N ARG A 270 38.76 15.66 29.36
CA ARG A 270 38.75 14.52 28.43
C ARG A 270 39.31 13.25 29.08
N ARG A 271 40.38 13.40 29.86
CA ARG A 271 41.01 12.32 30.61
C ARG A 271 40.11 11.82 31.73
N ALA A 272 39.43 12.73 32.44
CA ALA A 272 38.45 12.39 33.46
C ALA A 272 37.28 11.59 32.89
N MET A 273 36.71 12.07 31.79
CA MET A 273 35.61 11.42 31.08
C MET A 273 35.99 10.02 30.61
N SER A 274 37.15 9.88 29.99
CA SER A 274 37.62 8.58 29.47
C SER A 274 37.88 7.60 30.61
N LYS A 275 38.49 8.07 31.72
CA LYS A 275 38.79 7.22 32.88
C LYS A 275 37.51 6.80 33.61
N SER A 276 36.58 7.73 33.87
CA SER A 276 35.33 7.41 34.57
C SER A 276 34.46 6.46 33.76
N PHE A 277 34.40 6.65 32.44
CA PHE A 277 33.61 5.81 31.54
C PHE A 277 34.15 4.38 31.51
N VAL A 278 35.47 4.20 31.42
CA VAL A 278 36.11 2.88 31.42
C VAL A 278 35.96 2.19 32.79
N GLU A 279 36.15 2.91 33.90
CA GLU A 279 36.06 2.31 35.24
C GLU A 279 34.63 1.94 35.64
N SER A 280 33.63 2.67 35.14
CA SER A 280 32.21 2.43 35.41
C SER A 280 31.53 1.49 34.40
N ASN A 281 32.28 0.88 33.47
CA ASN A 281 31.73 0.08 32.36
C ASN A 281 30.69 0.84 31.51
N GLY A 282 30.85 2.16 31.39
CA GLY A 282 30.05 3.01 30.53
C GLY A 282 28.76 3.56 31.15
N THR A 283 28.54 3.38 32.46
CA THR A 283 27.32 3.89 33.12
C THR A 283 27.48 5.26 33.77
N VAL A 284 28.71 5.71 34.04
CA VAL A 284 28.98 6.99 34.72
C VAL A 284 30.01 7.83 33.95
N LEU A 285 29.66 9.09 33.66
CA LEU A 285 30.55 10.08 33.06
C LEU A 285 30.80 11.24 34.03
N SER A 286 32.05 11.45 34.43
CA SER A 286 32.46 12.58 35.28
C SER A 286 33.48 13.45 34.55
N THR A 287 33.35 14.77 34.70
CA THR A 287 34.20 15.78 34.04
C THR A 287 35.31 16.30 34.94
N ASN A 288 35.31 15.96 36.24
CA ASN A 288 36.24 16.51 37.22
C ASN A 288 37.45 15.58 37.44
N TRP A 289 38.61 15.95 36.88
CA TRP A 289 39.84 15.16 36.99
C TRP A 289 40.38 15.04 38.42
N LYS A 290 40.14 16.03 39.30
CA LYS A 290 40.66 16.00 40.68
C LYS A 290 40.05 14.86 41.50
N GLU A 291 38.80 14.51 41.21
CA GLU A 291 38.06 13.45 41.90
C GLU A 291 38.33 12.08 41.28
N VAL A 292 38.20 11.97 39.95
CA VAL A 292 38.36 10.72 39.19
C VAL A 292 39.84 10.30 39.09
N GLY A 293 40.77 11.25 39.16
CA GLY A 293 42.20 10.96 39.14
C GLY A 293 42.67 10.16 40.35
N SER A 294 42.09 10.43 41.53
CA SER A 294 42.50 9.86 42.81
C SER A 294 41.64 8.69 43.29
N LYS A 295 40.36 8.62 42.89
CA LYS A 295 39.40 7.59 43.30
C LYS A 295 38.95 6.74 42.13
N LYS A 296 38.63 5.46 42.39
CA LYS A 296 38.01 4.57 41.41
C LYS A 296 36.53 4.91 41.29
N VAL A 297 36.01 5.02 40.07
CA VAL A 297 34.59 5.27 39.82
C VAL A 297 33.84 3.95 39.78
N GLU A 298 32.90 3.74 40.70
CA GLU A 298 32.04 2.55 40.71
C GLU A 298 30.88 2.73 39.73
N GLY A 299 30.59 1.68 38.95
CA GLY A 299 29.44 1.66 38.06
C GLY A 299 28.16 1.38 38.82
N SER A 300 27.16 2.26 38.67
CA SER A 300 25.78 1.96 39.06
C SER A 300 25.06 1.29 37.90
N ALA A 301 24.25 0.28 38.18
CA ALA A 301 23.36 -0.29 37.17
C ALA A 301 22.19 0.68 36.88
N PRO A 302 21.66 0.67 35.64
CA PRO A 302 20.43 1.40 35.31
C PRO A 302 19.25 0.92 36.17
N ASP A 303 18.26 1.80 36.33
CA ASP A 303 17.10 1.55 37.19
C ASP A 303 16.38 0.24 36.78
N GLY A 304 16.23 -0.68 37.73
CA GLY A 304 15.67 -2.03 37.51
C GLY A 304 16.66 -3.13 37.10
N MET A 305 17.97 -2.88 37.03
CA MET A 305 18.99 -3.91 36.71
C MET A 305 19.97 -4.15 37.88
N GLU A 306 20.35 -5.41 38.13
CA GLU A 306 21.33 -5.78 39.16
C GLU A 306 22.67 -6.20 38.54
N LEU A 307 23.76 -5.59 39.02
CA LEU A 307 25.11 -5.86 38.52
C LEU A 307 25.65 -7.16 39.15
N LYS A 308 25.60 -8.27 38.42
CA LYS A 308 26.17 -9.55 38.86
C LYS A 308 27.65 -9.63 38.51
N LYS A 309 28.49 -9.93 39.51
CA LYS A 309 29.90 -10.29 39.28
C LYS A 309 29.95 -11.73 38.78
N TRP A 310 30.61 -11.95 37.65
CA TRP A 310 30.84 -13.29 37.13
C TRP A 310 32.06 -13.88 37.86
N GLU A 311 31.83 -14.88 38.71
CA GLU A 311 32.90 -15.69 39.30
C GLU A 311 33.20 -16.84 38.32
N TYR A 312 34.49 -17.04 38.01
CA TYR A 312 34.97 -18.05 37.07
C TYR A 312 35.08 -19.43 37.73
#